data_AF-A0A7V3QYP7-F1
#
_entry.id   AF-A0A7V3QYP7-F1
#
_cell.length_a   1.000
_cell.length_b   1.000
_cell.length_c   1.000
_cell.angle_alpha   90.00
_cell.angle_beta   90.00
_cell.angle_gamma   90.00
#
_symmetry.space_group_name_H-M   'P 1'
#
loop_
_entity.id
_entity.type
_entity.pdbx_description
1 polymer ?
#
loop_
_entity_poly.entity_id
_entity_poly.type
_entity_poly.pdbx_seq_one_letter_code
_entity_poly.pdbx_strand_id
1 'polypeptide(L)'
;MTPVLPFFGTLPLPAPVWLLKALLLLTFIVHLLFMNLMAGGNLLAALFAFKGKPRHLDAARGLVRIMPYATAFAIVFGVAPLLFIQVLYGPLFYTSAILIGTPFLLSIPVIILAYALMYLVGYRWDKLKRSRPWLPLLNFLLLGYVGFIMTSLSTLMLDPDRFKNMYLAHPGGWQLNMAEPTLIPRFLHMMVGAIAVAGLYVAIRGARRLRLEPEQGRWQYRSGATWFAGATLVNMALGVWWLLALPKEQMMTLMGGSLPASIAFGVALAAALLALCGALLGINSVKPGPYLWGTAGALVAVFAGMAIMRDAIRGAALRPDYVVQALPVGSQWGAIGLFALLMGAGAWVCWWLLKQQKIAGSERRPKPPSPGLTDSGIRSLHPGDSRTTIPAVTDSGAHRLPPSSSGPHRLVDE
;
A
#
# COMPACT_ATOMS: atom_id res chain seq x y z
N MET A 1 34.18 -22.54 -23.72
CA MET A 1 32.78 -22.17 -23.44
C MET A 1 32.76 -20.68 -23.18
N THR A 2 32.02 -19.88 -23.95
CA THR A 2 31.88 -18.44 -23.66
C THR A 2 31.12 -18.30 -22.33
N PRO A 3 31.59 -17.47 -21.38
CA PRO A 3 30.91 -17.32 -20.10
C PRO A 3 29.48 -16.83 -20.35
N VAL A 4 28.51 -17.53 -19.74
CA VAL A 4 27.07 -17.20 -19.82
C VAL A 4 26.79 -15.84 -19.16
N LEU A 5 27.60 -15.47 -18.18
CA LEU A 5 27.48 -14.21 -17.45
C LEU A 5 28.53 -13.19 -17.90
N PRO A 6 28.13 -11.92 -18.13
CA PRO A 6 29.08 -10.84 -18.36
C PRO A 6 30.00 -10.68 -17.15
N PHE A 7 31.31 -10.65 -17.41
CA PHE A 7 32.34 -10.48 -16.39
C PHE A 7 32.34 -9.04 -15.88
N PHE A 8 31.67 -8.80 -14.76
CA PHE A 8 31.90 -7.61 -13.95
C PHE A 8 32.93 -7.99 -12.89
N GLY A 9 34.08 -7.32 -12.85
CA GLY A 9 35.06 -7.52 -11.77
C GLY A 9 34.35 -7.38 -10.43
N THR A 10 34.24 -8.47 -9.67
CA THR A 10 33.46 -8.47 -8.44
C THR A 10 34.24 -7.68 -7.40
N LEU A 11 33.91 -6.40 -7.24
CA LEU A 11 34.24 -5.68 -6.03
C LEU A 11 33.75 -6.54 -4.85
N PRO A 12 34.57 -6.72 -3.81
CA PRO A 12 34.18 -7.54 -2.70
C PRO A 12 32.92 -6.96 -2.04
N LEU A 13 32.00 -7.84 -1.62
CA LEU A 13 30.76 -7.44 -1.00
C LEU A 13 31.05 -6.58 0.24
N PRO A 14 30.34 -5.46 0.42
CA PRO A 14 30.62 -4.51 1.51
C PRO A 14 30.21 -5.03 2.88
N ALA A 15 29.54 -6.18 2.96
CA ALA A 15 29.10 -6.83 4.20
C ALA A 15 28.91 -8.34 3.99
N PRO A 16 28.84 -9.14 5.07
CA PRO A 16 28.52 -10.56 4.98
C PRO A 16 27.18 -10.82 4.27
N VAL A 17 27.14 -11.86 3.44
CA VAL A 17 25.96 -12.21 2.61
C VAL A 17 24.69 -12.37 3.44
N TRP A 18 24.77 -13.00 4.62
CA TRP A 18 23.60 -13.21 5.48
C TRP A 18 22.98 -11.88 5.93
N LEU A 19 23.80 -10.86 6.21
CA LEU A 19 23.33 -9.55 6.66
C LEU A 19 22.65 -8.80 5.52
N LEU A 20 23.26 -8.79 4.34
CA LEU A 20 22.68 -8.18 3.14
C LEU A 20 21.36 -8.84 2.75
N LYS A 21 21.27 -10.18 2.82
CA LYS A 21 20.02 -10.91 2.59
C LYS A 21 18.97 -10.59 3.65
N ALA A 22 19.33 -10.54 4.93
CA ALA A 22 18.39 -10.20 5.99
C ALA A 22 17.80 -8.79 5.79
N LEU A 23 18.65 -7.80 5.49
CA LEU A 23 18.23 -6.42 5.20
C LEU A 23 17.40 -6.33 3.93
N LEU A 24 17.76 -7.07 2.87
CA LEU A 24 16.96 -7.19 1.64
C LEU A 24 15.55 -7.71 1.96
N LEU A 25 15.44 -8.82 2.68
CA LEU A 25 14.14 -9.43 3.00
C LEU A 25 13.29 -8.51 3.87
N LEU A 26 13.89 -7.93 4.93
CA LEU A 26 13.20 -7.03 5.84
C LEU A 26 12.64 -5.80 5.10
N THR A 27 13.50 -5.09 4.37
CA THR A 27 13.09 -3.87 3.66
C THR A 27 12.09 -4.18 2.53
N PHE A 28 12.24 -5.33 1.86
CA PHE A 28 11.29 -5.78 0.85
C PHE A 28 9.90 -6.09 1.43
N ILE A 29 9.81 -6.73 2.60
CA ILE A 29 8.51 -7.00 3.26
C ILE A 29 7.81 -5.68 3.60
N VAL A 30 8.53 -4.70 4.15
CA VAL A 30 7.98 -3.38 4.46
C VAL A 30 7.54 -2.66 3.18
N HIS A 31 8.35 -2.72 2.12
CA HIS A 31 7.99 -2.20 0.82
C HIS A 31 6.69 -2.81 0.28
N LEU A 32 6.54 -4.13 0.33
CA LEU A 32 5.35 -4.83 -0.14
C LEU A 32 4.08 -4.35 0.56
N LEU A 33 4.14 -4.04 1.86
CA LEU A 33 2.98 -3.53 2.59
C LEU A 33 2.48 -2.20 1.99
N PHE A 34 3.38 -1.24 1.81
CA PHE A 34 3.04 0.09 1.29
C PHE A 34 2.74 0.07 -0.20
N MET A 35 3.48 -0.71 -0.98
CA MET A 35 3.29 -0.88 -2.42
C MET A 35 1.91 -1.49 -2.72
N ASN A 36 1.53 -2.55 -2.00
CA ASN A 36 0.22 -3.17 -2.16
C ASN A 36 -0.93 -2.23 -1.76
N LEU A 37 -0.77 -1.50 -0.64
CA LEU A 37 -1.76 -0.50 -0.24
C LEU A 37 -1.89 0.62 -1.28
N MET A 38 -0.77 1.10 -1.82
CA MET A 38 -0.72 2.12 -2.86
C MET A 38 -1.42 1.66 -4.14
N ALA A 39 -1.03 0.50 -4.70
CA ALA A 39 -1.59 0.01 -5.95
C ALA A 39 -3.07 -0.39 -5.79
N GLY A 40 -3.39 -1.28 -4.85
CA GLY A 40 -4.75 -1.75 -4.63
C GLY A 40 -5.68 -0.64 -4.13
N GLY A 41 -5.16 0.33 -3.37
CA GLY A 41 -5.93 1.46 -2.87
C GLY A 41 -6.42 2.38 -3.98
N ASN A 42 -5.62 2.58 -5.02
CA ASN A 42 -6.03 3.33 -6.21
C ASN A 42 -7.14 2.62 -6.98
N LEU A 43 -7.04 1.30 -7.18
CA LEU A 43 -8.10 0.52 -7.82
C LEU A 43 -9.39 0.53 -7.00
N LEU A 44 -9.33 0.23 -5.69
CA LEU A 44 -10.52 0.25 -4.85
C LEU A 44 -11.14 1.64 -4.75
N ALA A 45 -10.33 2.70 -4.71
CA ALA A 45 -10.83 4.07 -4.75
C ALA A 45 -11.59 4.35 -6.06
N ALA A 46 -11.06 3.91 -7.21
CA ALA A 46 -11.75 4.00 -8.49
C ALA A 46 -13.08 3.24 -8.48
N LEU A 47 -13.07 1.97 -8.07
CA LEU A 47 -14.25 1.11 -8.06
C LEU A 47 -15.36 1.65 -7.13
N PHE A 48 -14.99 2.15 -5.96
CA PHE A 48 -15.94 2.80 -5.06
C PHE A 48 -16.45 4.13 -5.61
N ALA A 49 -15.60 4.90 -6.30
CA ALA A 49 -16.03 6.13 -6.97
C ALA A 49 -16.98 5.88 -8.15
N PHE A 50 -16.77 4.82 -8.93
CA PHE A 50 -17.68 4.41 -10.01
C PHE A 50 -19.07 4.07 -9.49
N LYS A 51 -19.17 3.47 -8.28
CA LYS A 51 -20.47 3.19 -7.65
C LYS A 51 -21.23 4.45 -7.25
N GLY A 52 -20.57 5.59 -7.05
CA GLY A 52 -21.19 6.92 -6.83
C GLY A 52 -22.02 7.09 -5.55
N LYS A 53 -22.35 6.03 -4.81
CA LYS A 53 -23.17 6.10 -3.59
C LYS A 53 -22.39 6.79 -2.44
N PRO A 54 -23.06 7.55 -1.54
CA PRO A 54 -22.39 8.31 -0.49
C PRO A 54 -21.43 7.49 0.38
N ARG A 55 -21.85 6.29 0.82
CA ARG A 55 -21.03 5.38 1.63
C ARG A 55 -19.75 4.94 0.90
N HIS A 56 -19.83 4.71 -0.41
CA HIS A 56 -18.68 4.29 -1.24
C HIS A 56 -17.73 5.47 -1.49
N LEU A 57 -18.26 6.65 -1.77
CA LEU A 57 -17.46 7.87 -1.95
C LEU A 57 -16.67 8.24 -0.70
N ASP A 58 -17.20 8.04 0.50
CA ASP A 58 -16.46 8.25 1.75
C ASP A 58 -15.32 7.23 1.95
N ALA A 59 -15.54 5.95 1.59
CA ALA A 59 -14.47 4.95 1.58
C ALA A 59 -13.36 5.34 0.58
N ALA A 60 -13.74 5.67 -0.66
CA ALA A 60 -12.84 6.13 -1.72
C ALA A 60 -12.03 7.36 -1.28
N ARG A 61 -12.70 8.37 -0.72
CA ARG A 61 -12.05 9.61 -0.25
C ARG A 61 -10.95 9.31 0.76
N GLY A 62 -11.19 8.45 1.73
CA GLY A 62 -10.15 8.16 2.71
C GLY A 62 -9.09 7.15 2.23
N LEU A 63 -9.34 6.37 1.17
CA LEU A 63 -8.26 5.66 0.46
C LEU A 63 -7.33 6.68 -0.20
N VAL A 64 -7.87 7.57 -1.04
CA VAL A 64 -7.09 8.58 -1.75
C VAL A 64 -6.25 9.44 -0.80
N ARG A 65 -6.81 9.83 0.36
CA ARG A 65 -6.07 10.65 1.35
C ARG A 65 -4.82 9.96 1.91
N ILE A 66 -4.77 8.63 2.00
CA ILE A 66 -3.59 7.92 2.48
C ILE A 66 -2.59 7.61 1.36
N MET A 67 -3.01 7.64 0.08
CA MET A 67 -2.18 7.23 -1.06
C MET A 67 -0.85 7.99 -1.19
N PRO A 68 -0.77 9.33 -1.03
CA PRO A 68 0.52 10.03 -1.12
C PRO A 68 1.53 9.55 -0.06
N TYR A 69 1.05 9.28 1.16
CA TYR A 69 1.88 8.76 2.24
C TYR A 69 2.32 7.32 1.98
N ALA A 70 1.39 6.45 1.56
CA ALA A 70 1.71 5.08 1.19
C ALA A 70 2.75 5.03 0.06
N THR A 71 2.66 5.93 -0.91
CA THR A 71 3.61 6.04 -2.03
C THR A 71 4.98 6.49 -1.56
N ALA A 72 5.06 7.52 -0.71
CA ALA A 72 6.33 7.98 -0.16
C ALA A 72 7.07 6.85 0.58
N PHE A 73 6.36 6.10 1.44
CA PHE A 73 6.93 4.95 2.11
C PHE A 73 7.28 3.81 1.15
N ALA A 74 6.44 3.52 0.15
CA ALA A 74 6.75 2.52 -0.86
C ALA A 74 8.03 2.86 -1.64
N ILE A 75 8.25 4.13 -2.01
CA ILE A 75 9.47 4.57 -2.69
C ILE A 75 10.69 4.39 -1.78
N VAL A 76 10.66 4.94 -0.56
CA VAL A 76 11.80 4.85 0.38
C VAL A 76 12.18 3.41 0.70
N PHE A 77 11.18 2.58 1.06
CA PHE A 77 11.42 1.16 1.33
C PHE A 77 11.64 0.34 0.07
N GLY A 78 11.38 0.88 -1.12
CA GLY A 78 11.66 0.23 -2.41
C GLY A 78 13.10 0.43 -2.89
N VAL A 79 13.70 1.58 -2.57
CA VAL A 79 15.11 1.87 -2.89
C VAL A 79 16.05 0.90 -2.18
N ALA A 80 15.83 0.63 -0.89
CA ALA A 80 16.69 -0.27 -0.12
C ALA A 80 16.81 -1.70 -0.70
N PRO A 81 15.72 -2.47 -0.95
CA PRO A 81 15.80 -3.80 -1.54
C PRO A 81 16.32 -3.76 -2.98
N LEU A 82 16.08 -2.67 -3.72
CA LEU A 82 16.67 -2.47 -5.05
C LEU A 82 18.20 -2.36 -4.97
N LEU A 83 18.74 -1.61 -4.00
CA LEU A 83 20.18 -1.52 -3.80
C LEU A 83 20.78 -2.86 -3.34
N PHE A 84 20.11 -3.57 -2.43
CA PHE A 84 20.61 -4.88 -1.98
C PHE A 84 20.58 -5.93 -3.10
N ILE A 85 19.57 -5.92 -3.98
CA ILE A 85 19.57 -6.84 -5.13
C ILE A 85 20.69 -6.49 -6.11
N GLN A 86 20.99 -5.21 -6.32
CA GLN A 86 22.10 -4.76 -7.16
C GLN A 86 23.47 -5.14 -6.59
N VAL A 87 23.65 -5.07 -5.26
CA VAL A 87 24.89 -5.48 -4.60
C VAL A 87 25.07 -7.00 -4.65
N LEU A 88 24.01 -7.77 -4.41
CA LEU A 88 24.09 -9.24 -4.33
C LEU A 88 24.05 -9.94 -5.70
N TYR A 89 23.36 -9.35 -6.68
CA TYR A 89 23.06 -9.97 -7.97
C TYR A 89 23.33 -9.00 -9.14
N GLY A 90 24.29 -8.07 -8.97
CA GLY A 90 24.61 -7.00 -9.92
C GLY A 90 24.70 -7.45 -11.37
N PRO A 91 25.53 -8.45 -11.72
CA PRO A 91 25.66 -8.93 -13.10
C PRO A 91 24.32 -9.30 -13.74
N LEU A 92 23.45 -9.96 -12.97
CA LEU A 92 22.14 -10.41 -13.43
C LEU A 92 21.15 -9.25 -13.53
N PHE A 93 21.13 -8.40 -12.50
CA PHE A 93 20.22 -7.25 -12.41
C PHE A 93 20.51 -6.24 -13.53
N TYR A 94 21.77 -5.82 -13.69
CA TYR A 94 22.14 -4.81 -14.66
C TYR A 94 21.97 -5.32 -16.09
N THR A 95 22.34 -6.58 -16.37
CA THR A 95 22.12 -7.16 -17.70
C THR A 95 20.64 -7.22 -18.04
N SER A 96 19.80 -7.70 -17.10
CA SER A 96 18.35 -7.72 -17.29
C SER A 96 17.79 -6.31 -17.50
N ALA A 97 18.23 -5.35 -16.69
CA ALA A 97 17.80 -3.96 -16.80
C ALA A 97 18.18 -3.33 -18.15
N ILE A 98 19.36 -3.64 -18.70
CA ILE A 98 19.81 -3.16 -20.01
C ILE A 98 18.97 -3.78 -21.13
N LEU A 99 18.69 -5.09 -21.07
CA LEU A 99 17.88 -5.81 -22.08
C LEU A 99 16.45 -5.25 -22.21
N ILE A 100 15.89 -4.77 -21.10
CA ILE A 100 14.58 -4.11 -21.06
C ILE A 100 14.73 -2.59 -20.77
N GLY A 101 15.85 -2.01 -21.17
CA GLY A 101 16.30 -0.68 -20.74
C GLY A 101 15.30 0.43 -20.99
N THR A 102 14.67 0.46 -22.15
CA THR A 102 13.72 1.53 -22.49
C THR A 102 12.47 1.52 -21.60
N PRO A 103 11.72 0.41 -21.50
CA PRO A 103 10.58 0.37 -20.59
C PRO A 103 10.98 0.47 -19.11
N PHE A 104 12.17 -0.03 -18.73
CA PHE A 104 12.71 0.17 -17.39
C PHE A 104 12.93 1.65 -17.06
N LEU A 105 13.63 2.40 -17.92
CA LEU A 105 13.86 3.84 -17.74
C LEU A 105 12.55 4.64 -17.77
N LEU A 106 11.61 4.27 -18.63
CA LEU A 106 10.29 4.92 -18.70
C LEU A 106 9.48 4.76 -17.39
N SER A 107 9.82 3.79 -16.54
CA SER A 107 9.21 3.67 -15.21
C SER A 107 9.46 4.90 -14.33
N ILE A 108 10.57 5.62 -14.50
CA ILE A 108 10.89 6.83 -13.72
C ILE A 108 9.86 7.95 -13.97
N PRO A 109 9.68 8.47 -15.20
CA PRO A 109 8.66 9.50 -15.47
C PRO A 109 7.24 8.99 -15.19
N VAL A 110 6.96 7.69 -15.37
CA VAL A 110 5.65 7.11 -15.02
C VAL A 110 5.38 7.18 -13.52
N ILE A 111 6.36 6.85 -12.67
CA ILE A 111 6.21 6.97 -11.20
C ILE A 111 6.04 8.43 -10.79
N ILE A 112 6.79 9.37 -11.40
CA ILE A 112 6.64 10.81 -11.15
C ILE A 112 5.22 11.26 -11.47
N LEU A 113 4.70 10.89 -12.65
CA LEU A 113 3.33 11.20 -13.06
C LEU A 113 2.30 10.57 -12.12
N ALA A 114 2.48 9.30 -11.76
CA ALA A 114 1.60 8.59 -10.84
C ALA A 114 1.54 9.30 -9.47
N TYR A 115 2.70 9.72 -8.94
CA TYR A 115 2.77 10.39 -7.66
C TYR A 115 2.13 11.79 -7.70
N ALA A 116 2.36 12.56 -8.76
CA ALA A 116 1.70 13.84 -8.99
C ALA A 116 0.17 13.69 -9.10
N LEU A 117 -0.31 12.66 -9.81
CA LEU A 117 -1.74 12.35 -9.90
C LEU A 117 -2.35 12.03 -8.54
N MET A 118 -1.66 11.28 -7.68
CA MET A 118 -2.17 10.98 -6.33
C MET A 118 -2.35 12.24 -5.49
N TYR A 119 -1.41 13.18 -5.56
CA TYR A 119 -1.56 14.48 -4.89
C TYR A 119 -2.71 15.29 -5.47
N LEU A 120 -2.83 15.34 -6.80
CA LEU A 120 -3.93 16.02 -7.47
C LEU A 120 -5.29 15.47 -7.00
N VAL A 121 -5.44 14.15 -6.99
CA VAL A 121 -6.68 13.49 -6.59
C VAL A 121 -6.95 13.66 -5.09
N GLY A 122 -5.91 13.58 -4.26
CA GLY A 122 -6.01 13.78 -2.80
C GLY A 122 -6.47 15.18 -2.42
N TYR A 123 -5.90 16.21 -3.02
CA TYR A 123 -6.24 17.61 -2.71
C TYR A 123 -7.49 18.11 -3.42
N ARG A 124 -7.76 17.66 -4.65
CA ARG A 124 -8.88 18.16 -5.47
C ARG A 124 -10.07 17.19 -5.54
N TRP A 125 -10.12 16.16 -4.69
CA TRP A 125 -11.17 15.14 -4.69
C TRP A 125 -12.59 15.71 -4.89
N ASP A 126 -12.93 16.76 -4.14
CA ASP A 126 -14.27 17.35 -4.18
C ASP A 126 -14.55 18.09 -5.48
N LYS A 127 -13.53 18.70 -6.08
CA LYS A 127 -13.61 19.43 -7.36
C LYS A 127 -13.66 18.50 -8.57
N LEU A 128 -13.17 17.26 -8.46
CA LEU A 128 -13.03 16.33 -9.59
C LEU A 128 -14.36 15.84 -10.20
N LYS A 129 -15.48 15.90 -9.47
CA LYS A 129 -16.83 15.47 -9.91
C LYS A 129 -16.80 14.19 -10.77
N ARG A 130 -17.01 14.28 -12.09
CA ARG A 130 -17.07 13.15 -13.04
C ARG A 130 -15.72 12.44 -13.26
N SER A 131 -14.60 13.11 -13.02
CA SER A 131 -13.25 12.54 -13.17
C SER A 131 -12.77 11.76 -11.96
N ARG A 132 -13.53 11.75 -10.84
CA ARG A 132 -13.17 11.07 -9.58
C ARG A 132 -12.79 9.60 -9.73
N PRO A 133 -13.49 8.75 -10.51
CA PRO A 133 -13.11 7.35 -10.65
C PRO A 133 -11.98 7.12 -11.65
N TRP A 134 -11.87 7.98 -12.68
CA TRP A 134 -10.93 7.79 -13.78
C TRP A 134 -9.48 8.08 -13.41
N LEU A 135 -9.23 9.08 -12.55
CA LEU A 135 -7.85 9.43 -12.16
C LEU A 135 -7.19 8.36 -11.26
N PRO A 136 -7.84 7.82 -10.21
CA PRO A 136 -7.31 6.65 -9.48
C PRO A 136 -7.17 5.42 -10.37
N LEU A 137 -8.07 5.21 -11.33
CA LEU A 137 -7.95 4.09 -12.27
C LEU A 137 -6.73 4.24 -13.17
N LEU A 138 -6.53 5.42 -13.78
CA LEU A 138 -5.34 5.74 -14.56
C LEU A 138 -4.07 5.50 -13.73
N ASN A 139 -4.10 5.96 -12.48
CA ASN A 139 -2.97 5.78 -11.58
C ASN A 139 -2.69 4.31 -11.25
N PHE A 140 -3.73 3.48 -11.05
CA PHE A 140 -3.58 2.04 -10.94
C PHE A 140 -2.94 1.42 -12.19
N LEU A 141 -3.31 1.86 -13.40
CA LEU A 141 -2.73 1.37 -14.65
C LEU A 141 -1.26 1.78 -14.81
N LEU A 142 -0.91 3.01 -14.45
CA LEU A 142 0.48 3.49 -14.45
C LEU A 142 1.35 2.69 -13.48
N LEU A 143 0.84 2.40 -12.28
CA LEU A 143 1.53 1.54 -11.32
C LEU A 143 1.57 0.07 -11.78
N GLY A 144 0.53 -0.39 -12.48
CA GLY A 144 0.48 -1.70 -13.12
C GLY A 144 1.57 -1.85 -14.18
N TYR A 145 1.79 -0.83 -15.00
CA TYR A 145 2.92 -0.77 -15.94
C TYR A 145 4.26 -0.96 -15.20
N VAL A 146 4.52 -0.17 -14.16
CA VAL A 146 5.76 -0.27 -13.36
C VAL A 146 5.90 -1.67 -12.75
N GLY A 147 4.83 -2.21 -12.18
CA GLY A 147 4.80 -3.56 -11.62
C GLY A 147 5.08 -4.64 -12.66
N PHE A 148 4.58 -4.47 -13.88
CA PHE A 148 4.82 -5.38 -14.99
C PHE A 148 6.28 -5.35 -15.45
N ILE A 149 6.87 -4.17 -15.58
CA ILE A 149 8.30 -4.01 -15.93
C ILE A 149 9.20 -4.58 -14.84
N MET A 150 8.90 -4.32 -13.57
CA MET A 150 9.67 -4.88 -12.45
C MET A 150 9.53 -6.41 -12.36
N THR A 151 8.38 -6.98 -12.74
CA THR A 151 8.17 -8.43 -12.83
C THR A 151 8.96 -9.03 -13.99
N SER A 152 8.95 -8.35 -15.15
CA SER A 152 9.75 -8.72 -16.33
C SER A 152 11.24 -8.73 -16.00
N LEU A 153 11.74 -7.68 -15.34
CA LEU A 153 13.11 -7.60 -14.87
C LEU A 153 13.45 -8.74 -13.91
N SER A 154 12.61 -8.93 -12.89
CA SER A 154 12.86 -9.92 -11.83
C SER A 154 12.84 -11.36 -12.33
N THR A 155 12.09 -11.65 -13.40
CA THR A 155 12.03 -12.98 -14.02
C THR A 155 13.19 -13.19 -14.98
N LEU A 156 13.55 -12.17 -15.77
CA LEU A 156 14.69 -12.23 -16.67
C LEU A 156 16.01 -12.43 -15.90
N MET A 157 16.12 -11.82 -14.71
CA MET A 157 17.27 -12.01 -13.81
C MET A 157 17.48 -13.46 -13.36
N LEU A 158 16.47 -14.34 -13.51
CA LEU A 158 16.54 -15.76 -13.16
C LEU A 158 16.92 -16.66 -14.35
N ASP A 159 17.11 -16.10 -15.54
CA ASP A 159 17.33 -16.85 -16.77
C ASP A 159 18.48 -16.22 -17.59
N PRO A 160 19.74 -16.41 -17.15
CA PRO A 160 20.90 -15.81 -17.79
C PRO A 160 21.15 -16.32 -19.21
N ASP A 161 20.75 -17.56 -19.51
CA ASP A 161 20.96 -18.21 -20.81
C ASP A 161 20.30 -17.43 -21.96
N ARG A 162 19.21 -16.73 -21.67
CA ARG A 162 18.50 -15.94 -22.68
C ARG A 162 19.13 -14.59 -22.97
N PHE A 163 20.06 -14.10 -22.16
CA PHE A 163 20.60 -12.74 -22.29
C PHE A 163 21.22 -12.48 -23.66
N LYS A 164 22.06 -13.40 -24.14
CA LYS A 164 22.74 -13.25 -25.43
C LYS A 164 21.75 -13.21 -26.60
N ASN A 165 20.81 -14.16 -26.64
CA ASN A 165 19.84 -14.26 -27.72
C ASN A 165 18.89 -13.06 -27.74
N MET A 166 18.46 -12.61 -26.57
CA MET A 166 17.69 -11.38 -26.44
C MET A 166 18.49 -10.19 -26.97
N TYR A 167 19.71 -9.96 -26.47
CA TYR A 167 20.52 -8.82 -26.90
C TYR A 167 20.71 -8.76 -28.42
N LEU A 168 21.03 -9.89 -29.05
CA LEU A 168 21.24 -9.98 -30.50
C LEU A 168 19.96 -9.72 -31.30
N ALA A 169 18.79 -10.12 -30.79
CA ALA A 169 17.52 -9.93 -31.47
C ALA A 169 17.09 -8.45 -31.48
N HIS A 170 17.21 -7.73 -30.36
CA HIS A 170 16.86 -6.31 -30.27
C HIS A 170 17.77 -5.55 -29.32
N PRO A 171 18.89 -4.98 -29.82
CA PRO A 171 19.85 -4.21 -29.01
C PRO A 171 19.26 -2.94 -28.39
N GLY A 172 18.15 -2.42 -28.94
CA GLY A 172 17.52 -1.16 -28.51
C GLY A 172 16.73 -1.22 -27.19
N GLY A 173 16.79 -2.33 -26.44
CA GLY A 173 16.25 -2.40 -25.09
C GLY A 173 14.72 -2.38 -24.96
N TRP A 174 13.98 -2.60 -26.04
CA TRP A 174 12.50 -2.62 -26.06
C TRP A 174 11.88 -3.99 -25.74
N GLN A 175 12.71 -4.98 -25.45
CA GLN A 175 12.22 -6.33 -25.24
C GLN A 175 11.43 -6.41 -23.93
N LEU A 176 10.38 -7.21 -23.97
CA LEU A 176 9.64 -7.62 -22.78
C LEU A 176 9.81 -9.13 -22.64
N ASN A 177 9.91 -9.62 -21.41
CA ASN A 177 10.17 -11.03 -21.13
C ASN A 177 8.91 -11.93 -21.34
N MET A 178 8.14 -11.68 -22.38
CA MET A 178 6.80 -12.26 -22.60
C MET A 178 6.80 -13.78 -22.78
N ALA A 179 7.91 -14.35 -23.23
CA ALA A 179 8.04 -15.79 -23.40
C ALA A 179 8.16 -16.55 -22.06
N GLU A 180 8.40 -15.85 -20.94
CA GLU A 180 8.61 -16.49 -19.65
C GLU A 180 7.28 -16.94 -19.02
N PRO A 181 7.05 -18.25 -18.82
CA PRO A 181 5.75 -18.78 -18.37
C PRO A 181 5.32 -18.25 -17.01
N THR A 182 6.28 -17.95 -16.12
CA THR A 182 5.95 -17.46 -14.77
C THR A 182 5.63 -15.97 -14.71
N LEU A 183 5.83 -15.20 -15.78
CA LEU A 183 5.71 -13.74 -15.78
C LEU A 183 4.29 -13.26 -15.48
N ILE A 184 3.32 -13.73 -16.27
CA ILE A 184 1.91 -13.35 -16.13
C ILE A 184 1.32 -13.75 -14.76
N PRO A 185 1.46 -15.01 -14.30
CA PRO A 185 0.90 -15.38 -13.00
C PRO A 185 1.57 -14.62 -11.85
N ARG A 186 2.88 -14.31 -11.90
CA ARG A 186 3.55 -13.44 -10.91
C ARG A 186 2.96 -12.03 -10.88
N PHE A 187 2.79 -11.43 -12.06
CA PHE A 187 2.25 -10.08 -12.19
C PHE A 187 0.82 -10.01 -11.66
N LEU A 188 -0.05 -10.93 -12.08
CA LEU A 188 -1.43 -10.99 -11.63
C LEU A 188 -1.52 -11.26 -10.13
N HIS A 189 -0.71 -12.18 -9.59
CA HIS A 189 -0.68 -12.47 -8.17
C HIS A 189 -0.26 -11.23 -7.34
N MET A 190 0.67 -10.41 -7.85
CA MET A 190 1.02 -9.15 -7.20
C MET A 190 -0.15 -8.14 -7.25
N MET A 191 -0.78 -7.96 -8.41
CA MET A 191 -1.87 -6.99 -8.58
C MET A 191 -3.13 -7.36 -7.80
N VAL A 192 -3.52 -8.64 -7.78
CA VAL A 192 -4.66 -9.13 -6.99
C VAL A 192 -4.33 -9.10 -5.50
N GLY A 193 -3.11 -9.48 -5.10
CA GLY A 193 -2.63 -9.32 -3.72
C GLY A 193 -2.73 -7.87 -3.23
N ALA A 194 -2.44 -6.89 -4.09
CA ALA A 194 -2.60 -5.47 -3.75
C ALA A 194 -4.04 -5.09 -3.39
N ILE A 195 -5.02 -5.63 -4.11
CA ILE A 195 -6.45 -5.43 -3.83
C ILE A 195 -6.80 -5.98 -2.44
N ALA A 196 -6.25 -7.13 -2.07
CA ALA A 196 -6.47 -7.70 -0.75
C ALA A 196 -5.99 -6.74 0.35
N VAL A 197 -4.75 -6.26 0.29
CA VAL A 197 -4.19 -5.31 1.29
C VAL A 197 -5.01 -4.04 1.38
N ALA A 198 -5.46 -3.49 0.25
CA ALA A 198 -6.32 -2.32 0.23
C ALA A 198 -7.70 -2.60 0.87
N GLY A 199 -8.28 -3.78 0.64
CA GLY A 199 -9.50 -4.25 1.31
C GLY A 199 -9.32 -4.33 2.82
N LEU A 200 -8.20 -4.89 3.30
CA LEU A 200 -7.87 -4.93 4.73
C LEU A 200 -7.75 -3.52 5.31
N TYR A 201 -7.13 -2.58 4.60
CA TYR A 201 -7.05 -1.19 5.05
C TYR A 201 -8.43 -0.53 5.18
N VAL A 202 -9.34 -0.76 4.21
CA VAL A 202 -10.73 -0.30 4.32
C VAL A 202 -11.41 -0.92 5.54
N ALA A 203 -11.14 -2.21 5.84
CA ALA A 203 -11.66 -2.87 7.02
C ALA A 203 -11.12 -2.24 8.32
N ILE A 204 -9.82 -1.95 8.40
CA ILE A 204 -9.20 -1.25 9.54
C ILE A 204 -9.84 0.12 9.76
N ARG A 205 -10.06 0.88 8.68
CA ARG A 205 -10.75 2.18 8.77
C ARG A 205 -12.17 2.04 9.28
N GLY A 206 -12.93 1.07 8.75
CA GLY A 206 -14.27 0.76 9.23
C GLY A 206 -14.31 0.43 10.71
N ALA A 207 -13.41 -0.45 11.18
CA ALA A 207 -13.30 -0.84 12.58
C ALA A 207 -12.99 0.35 13.50
N ARG A 208 -12.11 1.27 13.09
CA ARG A 208 -11.79 2.49 13.86
C ARG A 208 -12.99 3.44 13.95
N ARG A 209 -13.88 3.43 12.95
CA ARG A 209 -15.09 4.27 12.91
C ARG A 209 -16.29 3.69 13.65
N LEU A 210 -16.27 2.41 14.05
CA LEU A 210 -17.39 1.77 14.74
C LEU A 210 -17.88 2.50 16.00
N ARG A 211 -17.00 3.27 16.65
CA ARG A 211 -17.36 4.04 17.86
C ARG A 211 -18.04 5.38 17.58
N LEU A 212 -17.78 6.00 16.42
CA LEU A 212 -18.23 7.35 16.09
C LEU A 212 -19.34 7.34 15.03
N GLU A 213 -19.21 6.48 14.03
CA GLU A 213 -20.15 6.33 12.91
C GLU A 213 -20.47 4.82 12.74
N PRO A 214 -21.29 4.20 13.61
CA PRO A 214 -21.44 2.74 13.67
C PRO A 214 -21.91 2.13 12.34
N GLU A 215 -22.87 2.75 11.66
CA GLU A 215 -23.39 2.24 10.39
C GLU A 215 -22.35 2.28 9.28
N GLN A 216 -21.71 3.43 9.07
CA GLN A 216 -20.69 3.62 8.04
C GLN A 216 -19.44 2.79 8.35
N GLY A 217 -19.04 2.71 9.63
CA GLY A 217 -17.94 1.89 10.09
C GLY A 217 -18.19 0.39 9.86
N ARG A 218 -19.39 -0.11 10.16
CA ARG A 218 -19.76 -1.52 9.92
C ARG A 218 -19.84 -1.85 8.43
N TRP A 219 -20.37 -0.93 7.63
CA TRP A 219 -20.39 -1.08 6.17
C TRP A 219 -18.97 -1.12 5.59
N GLN A 220 -18.08 -0.19 5.96
CA GLN A 220 -16.68 -0.18 5.52
C GLN A 220 -15.94 -1.44 5.96
N TYR A 221 -16.15 -1.87 7.20
CA TYR A 221 -15.56 -3.11 7.71
C TYR A 221 -15.96 -4.31 6.85
N ARG A 222 -17.27 -4.50 6.65
CA ARG A 222 -17.82 -5.58 5.81
C ARG A 222 -17.31 -5.53 4.38
N SER A 223 -17.36 -4.35 3.76
CA SER A 223 -16.90 -4.19 2.38
C SER A 223 -15.41 -4.47 2.25
N GLY A 224 -14.58 -3.98 3.18
CA GLY A 224 -13.14 -4.22 3.19
C GLY A 224 -12.79 -5.69 3.40
N ALA A 225 -13.43 -6.36 4.37
CA ALA A 225 -13.23 -7.79 4.62
C ALA A 225 -13.69 -8.64 3.42
N THR A 226 -14.76 -8.25 2.73
CA THR A 226 -15.22 -8.93 1.50
C THR A 226 -14.22 -8.78 0.35
N TRP A 227 -13.71 -7.56 0.13
CA TRP A 227 -12.66 -7.33 -0.88
C TRP A 227 -11.38 -8.09 -0.56
N PHE A 228 -10.97 -8.12 0.72
CA PHE A 228 -9.82 -8.90 1.17
C PHE A 228 -10.02 -10.39 0.89
N ALA A 229 -11.14 -10.96 1.32
CA ALA A 229 -11.42 -12.39 1.16
C ALA A 229 -11.51 -12.80 -0.31
N GLY A 230 -12.27 -12.05 -1.12
CA GLY A 230 -12.43 -12.31 -2.54
C GLY A 230 -11.10 -12.20 -3.30
N ALA A 231 -10.33 -11.14 -3.06
CA ALA A 231 -9.02 -10.99 -3.67
C ALA A 231 -8.05 -12.09 -3.21
N THR A 232 -8.02 -12.44 -1.92
CA THR A 232 -7.16 -13.52 -1.39
C THR A 232 -7.49 -14.87 -2.03
N LEU A 233 -8.78 -15.19 -2.20
CA LEU A 233 -9.20 -16.43 -2.85
C LEU A 233 -8.72 -16.51 -4.31
N VAL A 234 -8.94 -15.44 -5.08
CA VAL A 234 -8.42 -15.35 -6.46
C VAL A 234 -6.89 -15.42 -6.46
N ASN A 235 -6.24 -14.77 -5.50
CA ASN A 235 -4.79 -14.75 -5.39
C ASN A 235 -4.21 -16.13 -5.09
N MET A 236 -4.89 -16.96 -4.29
CA MET A 236 -4.49 -18.34 -4.05
C MET A 236 -4.54 -19.16 -5.36
N ALA A 237 -5.57 -19.00 -6.19
CA ALA A 237 -5.64 -19.66 -7.49
C ALA A 237 -4.50 -19.20 -8.42
N LEU A 238 -4.17 -17.90 -8.44
CA LEU A 238 -3.01 -17.37 -9.17
C LEU A 238 -1.68 -17.91 -8.62
N GLY A 239 -1.60 -18.14 -7.31
CA GLY A 239 -0.43 -18.75 -6.66
C GLY A 239 -0.24 -20.21 -7.07
N VAL A 240 -1.33 -20.97 -7.18
CA VAL A 240 -1.30 -22.33 -7.74
C VAL A 240 -0.87 -22.30 -9.21
N TRP A 241 -1.43 -21.40 -10.03
CA TRP A 241 -1.00 -21.26 -11.41
C TRP A 241 0.49 -20.93 -11.50
N TRP A 242 0.98 -19.97 -10.70
CA TRP A 242 2.40 -19.66 -10.63
C TRP A 242 3.26 -20.87 -10.24
N LEU A 243 2.84 -21.64 -9.23
CA LEU A 243 3.58 -22.81 -8.76
C LEU A 243 3.71 -23.87 -9.87
N LEU A 244 2.63 -24.11 -10.63
CA LEU A 244 2.61 -25.04 -11.75
C LEU A 244 3.39 -24.55 -12.97
N ALA A 245 3.56 -23.23 -13.11
CA ALA A 245 4.35 -22.62 -14.19
C ALA A 245 5.86 -22.64 -13.90
N LEU A 246 6.30 -22.95 -12.68
CA LEU A 246 7.72 -23.01 -12.34
C LEU A 246 8.41 -24.21 -13.01
N PRO A 247 9.70 -24.06 -13.41
CA PRO A 247 10.53 -25.20 -13.75
C PRO A 247 10.56 -26.21 -12.59
N LYS A 248 10.55 -27.50 -12.93
CA LYS A 248 10.40 -28.60 -11.97
C LYS A 248 11.39 -28.51 -10.81
N GLU A 249 12.65 -28.18 -11.08
CA GLU A 249 13.70 -28.05 -10.06
C GLU A 249 13.42 -26.93 -9.05
N GLN A 250 12.94 -25.78 -9.54
CA GLN A 250 12.56 -24.64 -8.69
C GLN A 250 11.31 -24.97 -7.87
N MET A 251 10.33 -25.68 -8.45
CA MET A 251 9.14 -26.15 -7.75
C MET A 251 9.52 -27.13 -6.63
N MET A 252 10.40 -28.11 -6.91
CA MET A 252 10.85 -29.09 -5.93
C MET A 252 11.60 -28.46 -4.76
N THR A 253 12.24 -27.29 -4.94
CA THR A 253 12.85 -26.53 -3.84
C THR A 253 11.83 -26.16 -2.75
N LEU A 254 10.57 -25.91 -3.13
CA LEU A 254 9.46 -25.64 -2.23
C LEU A 254 8.76 -26.91 -1.71
N MET A 255 8.84 -28.02 -2.46
CA MET A 255 8.17 -29.29 -2.15
C MET A 255 9.10 -30.31 -1.48
N GLY A 256 10.00 -29.86 -0.60
CA GLY A 256 10.89 -30.73 0.19
C GLY A 256 12.37 -30.69 -0.22
N GLY A 257 12.71 -30.11 -1.37
CA GLY A 257 14.10 -29.99 -1.83
C GLY A 257 14.95 -29.04 -0.98
N SER A 258 14.32 -28.11 -0.25
CA SER A 258 14.98 -27.34 0.80
C SER A 258 14.08 -27.21 2.01
N LEU A 259 14.58 -27.62 3.18
CA LEU A 259 13.82 -27.56 4.43
C LEU A 259 13.34 -26.13 4.76
N PRO A 260 14.17 -25.07 4.67
CA PRO A 260 13.73 -23.72 4.99
C PRO A 260 12.64 -23.20 4.04
N ALA A 261 12.74 -23.47 2.74
CA ALA A 261 11.73 -22.98 1.79
C ALA A 261 10.42 -23.77 1.88
N SER A 262 10.49 -25.07 2.18
CA SER A 262 9.31 -25.91 2.37
C SER A 262 8.54 -25.52 3.63
N ILE A 263 9.25 -25.24 4.73
CA ILE A 263 8.63 -24.67 5.95
C ILE A 263 8.03 -23.29 5.65
N ALA A 264 8.77 -22.41 4.97
CA ALA A 264 8.27 -21.09 4.60
C ALA A 264 7.01 -21.17 3.73
N PHE A 265 6.95 -22.10 2.78
CA PHE A 265 5.78 -22.36 1.95
C PHE A 265 4.59 -22.86 2.78
N GLY A 266 4.79 -23.87 3.62
CA GLY A 266 3.73 -24.39 4.50
C GLY A 266 3.18 -23.34 5.46
N VAL A 267 4.07 -22.54 6.08
CA VAL A 267 3.68 -21.44 6.97
C VAL A 267 2.94 -20.35 6.20
N ALA A 268 3.42 -19.96 5.01
CA ALA A 268 2.74 -18.95 4.18
C ALA A 268 1.35 -19.41 3.74
N LEU A 269 1.21 -20.68 3.36
CA LEU A 269 -0.08 -21.25 2.96
C LEU A 269 -1.05 -21.32 4.15
N ALA A 270 -0.60 -21.82 5.30
CA ALA A 270 -1.40 -21.84 6.52
C ALA A 270 -1.81 -20.43 6.95
N ALA A 271 -0.89 -19.46 6.91
CA ALA A 271 -1.18 -18.07 7.21
C ALA A 271 -2.18 -17.45 6.21
N ALA A 272 -2.09 -17.77 4.93
CA ALA A 272 -3.05 -17.31 3.92
C ALA A 272 -4.46 -17.86 4.20
N LEU A 273 -4.57 -19.14 4.54
CA LEU A 273 -5.83 -19.77 4.95
C LEU A 273 -6.40 -19.14 6.22
N LEU A 274 -5.56 -18.92 7.24
CA LEU A 274 -5.97 -18.25 8.48
C LEU A 274 -6.43 -16.81 8.24
N ALA A 275 -5.75 -16.07 7.35
CA ALA A 275 -6.13 -14.72 6.97
C ALA A 275 -7.49 -14.72 6.25
N LEU A 276 -7.70 -15.67 5.33
CA LEU A 276 -8.98 -15.83 4.62
C LEU A 276 -10.12 -16.17 5.60
N CYS A 277 -9.93 -17.16 6.46
CA CYS A 277 -10.90 -17.55 7.49
C CYS A 277 -11.19 -16.38 8.45
N GLY A 278 -10.15 -15.68 8.91
CA GLY A 278 -10.28 -14.52 9.77
C GLY A 278 -11.12 -13.42 9.12
N ALA A 279 -10.89 -13.12 7.85
CA ALA A 279 -11.67 -12.15 7.11
C ALA A 279 -13.13 -12.58 6.96
N LEU A 280 -13.40 -13.83 6.56
CA LEU A 280 -14.75 -14.36 6.36
C LEU A 280 -15.57 -14.38 7.66
N LEU A 281 -14.99 -14.88 8.75
CA LEU A 281 -15.61 -14.87 10.08
C LEU A 281 -15.82 -13.44 10.60
N GLY A 282 -14.91 -12.53 10.23
CA GLY A 282 -15.00 -11.12 10.55
C GLY A 282 -16.25 -10.45 9.97
N ILE A 283 -16.62 -10.73 8.70
CA ILE A 283 -17.67 -10.01 7.93
C ILE A 283 -18.97 -9.83 8.72
N ASN A 284 -19.44 -10.86 9.42
CA ASN A 284 -20.70 -10.82 10.17
C ASN A 284 -20.52 -10.70 11.68
N SER A 285 -19.28 -10.57 12.16
CA SER A 285 -18.99 -10.51 13.60
C SER A 285 -19.53 -9.23 14.26
N VAL A 286 -20.06 -9.39 15.47
CA VAL A 286 -20.44 -8.26 16.34
C VAL A 286 -19.19 -7.51 16.82
N LYS A 287 -18.11 -8.24 17.13
CA LYS A 287 -16.81 -7.73 17.60
C LYS A 287 -15.72 -8.07 16.58
N PRO A 288 -15.56 -7.27 15.51
CA PRO A 288 -14.63 -7.58 14.43
C PRO A 288 -13.13 -7.46 14.77
N GLY A 289 -12.80 -6.89 15.93
CA GLY A 289 -11.42 -6.55 16.32
C GLY A 289 -10.44 -7.74 16.29
N PRO A 290 -10.69 -8.85 16.99
CA PRO A 290 -9.79 -10.00 17.02
C PRO A 290 -9.55 -10.61 15.63
N TYR A 291 -10.63 -10.79 14.86
CA TYR A 291 -10.57 -11.30 13.48
C TYR A 291 -9.75 -10.39 12.57
N LEU A 292 -9.92 -9.07 12.69
CA LEU A 292 -9.17 -8.09 11.92
C LEU A 292 -7.67 -8.15 12.20
N TRP A 293 -7.28 -8.14 13.48
CA TRP A 293 -5.87 -8.15 13.87
C TRP A 293 -5.22 -9.51 13.62
N GLY A 294 -5.95 -10.62 13.78
CA GLY A 294 -5.51 -11.94 13.37
C GLY A 294 -5.26 -12.00 11.86
N THR A 295 -6.18 -11.46 11.05
CA THR A 295 -6.02 -11.36 9.59
C THR A 295 -4.79 -10.52 9.21
N ALA A 296 -4.58 -9.38 9.88
CA ALA A 296 -3.43 -8.52 9.64
C ALA A 296 -2.10 -9.19 10.03
N GLY A 297 -2.05 -9.88 11.17
CA GLY A 297 -0.86 -10.64 11.59
C GLY A 297 -0.55 -11.80 10.64
N ALA A 298 -1.57 -12.53 10.21
CA ALA A 298 -1.44 -13.61 9.24
C ALA A 298 -0.94 -13.10 7.88
N LEU A 299 -1.43 -11.95 7.40
CA LEU A 299 -0.92 -11.31 6.18
C LEU A 299 0.58 -10.98 6.26
N VAL A 300 1.06 -10.51 7.41
CA VAL A 300 2.51 -10.25 7.61
C VAL A 300 3.30 -11.56 7.52
N ALA A 301 2.80 -12.64 8.11
CA ALA A 301 3.42 -13.96 8.00
C ALA A 301 3.44 -14.47 6.54
N VAL A 302 2.38 -14.23 5.76
CA VAL A 302 2.34 -14.53 4.32
C VAL A 302 3.45 -13.79 3.59
N PHE A 303 3.61 -12.48 3.82
CA PHE A 303 4.68 -11.70 3.16
C PHE A 303 6.07 -12.17 3.55
N ALA A 304 6.30 -12.51 4.82
CA ALA A 304 7.56 -13.06 5.28
C ALA A 304 7.88 -14.39 4.59
N GLY A 305 6.92 -15.33 4.55
CA GLY A 305 7.09 -16.61 3.87
C GLY A 305 7.33 -16.45 2.36
N MET A 306 6.56 -15.57 1.69
CA MET A 306 6.77 -15.26 0.27
C MET A 306 8.14 -14.65 -0.02
N ALA A 307 8.65 -13.76 0.85
CA ALA A 307 9.97 -13.17 0.68
C ALA A 307 11.10 -14.22 0.81
N ILE A 308 10.96 -15.15 1.76
CA ILE A 308 11.91 -16.27 1.95
C ILE A 308 11.86 -17.22 0.75
N MET A 309 10.67 -17.64 0.32
CA MET A 309 10.49 -18.49 -0.86
C MET A 309 11.09 -17.85 -2.11
N ARG A 310 10.92 -16.52 -2.27
CA ARG A 310 11.48 -15.77 -3.40
C ARG A 310 13.01 -15.82 -3.42
N ASP A 311 13.69 -15.71 -2.28
CA ASP A 311 15.15 -15.84 -2.22
C ASP A 311 15.61 -17.28 -2.46
N ALA A 312 14.88 -18.27 -1.95
CA ALA A 312 15.17 -19.68 -2.18
C ALA A 312 15.06 -20.06 -3.66
N ILE A 313 13.97 -19.68 -4.33
CA ILE A 313 13.78 -19.93 -5.76
C ILE A 313 14.86 -19.23 -6.60
N ARG A 314 15.22 -17.99 -6.24
CA ARG A 314 16.32 -17.29 -6.91
C ARG A 314 17.63 -18.06 -6.77
N GLY A 315 17.93 -18.56 -5.57
CA GLY A 315 19.11 -19.37 -5.34
C GLY A 315 19.11 -20.69 -6.13
N ALA A 316 17.94 -21.31 -6.28
CA ALA A 316 17.79 -22.53 -7.08
C ALA A 316 17.94 -22.27 -8.58
N ALA A 317 17.32 -21.20 -9.10
CA ALA A 317 17.33 -20.85 -10.53
C ALA A 317 18.73 -20.48 -11.05
N LEU A 318 19.59 -19.94 -10.17
CA LEU A 318 20.91 -19.44 -10.56
C LEU A 318 22.03 -20.47 -10.40
N ARG A 319 21.74 -21.67 -9.88
CA ARG A 319 22.76 -22.71 -9.71
C ARG A 319 22.88 -23.54 -11.00
N PRO A 320 24.11 -23.96 -11.38
CA PRO A 320 25.39 -23.72 -10.71
C PRO A 320 26.07 -22.38 -11.06
N ASP A 321 25.54 -21.63 -12.03
CA ASP A 321 26.25 -20.54 -12.71
C ASP A 321 26.58 -19.32 -11.83
N TYR A 322 25.77 -19.08 -10.79
CA TYR A 322 25.97 -17.96 -9.87
C TYR A 322 25.64 -18.33 -8.43
N VAL A 323 26.68 -18.38 -7.58
CA VAL A 323 26.57 -18.69 -6.15
C VAL A 323 26.94 -17.46 -5.32
N VAL A 324 25.92 -16.78 -4.78
CA VAL A 324 26.09 -15.56 -3.98
C VAL A 324 27.01 -15.77 -2.78
N GLN A 325 26.96 -16.95 -2.16
CA GLN A 325 27.78 -17.26 -0.99
C GLN A 325 29.28 -17.39 -1.31
N ALA A 326 29.64 -17.59 -2.57
CA ALA A 326 31.02 -17.70 -3.03
C ALA A 326 31.65 -16.34 -3.38
N LEU A 327 30.88 -15.24 -3.33
CA LEU A 327 31.39 -13.91 -3.63
C LEU A 327 32.40 -13.45 -2.56
N PRO A 328 33.51 -12.81 -2.96
CA PRO A 328 34.47 -12.28 -2.00
C PRO A 328 33.80 -11.21 -1.13
N VAL A 329 34.12 -11.20 0.17
CA VAL A 329 33.55 -10.24 1.14
C VAL A 329 34.68 -9.38 1.69
N GLY A 330 34.49 -8.06 1.60
CA GLY A 330 35.43 -7.03 2.06
C GLY A 330 34.65 -6.05 2.91
N SER A 331 34.32 -6.46 4.12
CA SER A 331 33.35 -5.77 4.97
C SER A 331 33.75 -4.33 5.27
N GLN A 332 32.91 -3.39 4.87
CA GLN A 332 33.04 -1.96 5.10
C GLN A 332 32.19 -1.54 6.30
N TRP A 333 32.62 -1.94 7.51
CA TRP A 333 31.84 -1.73 8.74
C TRP A 333 31.50 -0.26 9.02
N GLY A 334 32.34 0.69 8.60
CA GLY A 334 32.05 2.13 8.70
C GLY A 334 30.79 2.53 7.92
N ALA A 335 30.66 2.06 6.67
CA ALA A 335 29.48 2.32 5.84
C ALA A 335 28.23 1.62 6.41
N ILE A 336 28.37 0.40 6.92
CA ILE A 336 27.27 -0.34 7.57
C ILE A 336 26.82 0.38 8.85
N GLY A 337 27.76 0.86 9.66
CA GLY A 337 27.49 1.61 10.88
C GLY A 337 26.74 2.91 10.58
N LEU A 338 27.19 3.66 9.56
CA LEU A 338 26.50 4.87 9.10
C LEU A 338 25.08 4.56 8.58
N PHE A 339 24.93 3.50 7.78
CA PHE A 339 23.62 3.04 7.32
C PHE A 339 22.68 2.70 8.49
N ALA A 340 23.16 1.94 9.48
CA ALA A 340 22.38 1.55 10.64
C ALA A 340 21.98 2.76 11.51
N LEU A 341 22.89 3.71 11.69
CA LEU A 341 22.64 4.96 12.41
C LEU A 341 21.57 5.80 11.71
N LEU A 342 21.71 6.03 10.41
CA LEU A 342 20.75 6.82 9.63
C LEU A 342 19.38 6.14 9.55
N MET A 343 19.35 4.83 9.37
CA MET A 343 18.12 4.03 9.39
C MET A 343 17.43 4.12 10.76
N GLY A 344 18.19 3.98 11.85
CA GLY A 344 17.69 4.11 13.21
C GLY A 344 17.15 5.51 13.51
N ALA A 345 17.88 6.55 13.12
CA ALA A 345 17.44 7.93 13.24
C ALA A 345 16.15 8.20 12.45
N GLY A 346 16.07 7.71 11.20
CA GLY A 346 14.86 7.83 10.38
C GLY A 346 13.65 7.13 10.99
N ALA A 347 13.85 5.91 11.50
CA ALA A 347 12.80 5.16 12.21
C ALA A 347 12.34 5.88 13.49
N TRP A 348 13.28 6.46 14.24
CA TRP A 348 12.99 7.26 15.43
C TRP A 348 12.19 8.52 15.09
N VAL A 349 12.57 9.26 14.03
CA VAL A 349 11.81 10.44 13.57
C VAL A 349 10.38 10.04 13.16
N CYS A 350 10.22 8.94 12.42
CA CYS A 350 8.90 8.44 12.04
C CYS A 350 8.06 8.10 13.28
N TRP A 351 8.64 7.38 14.25
CA TRP A 351 7.98 7.06 15.51
C TRP A 351 7.58 8.32 16.28
N TRP A 352 8.48 9.29 16.37
CA TRP A 352 8.25 10.57 17.06
C TRP A 352 7.12 11.35 16.41
N LEU A 353 7.10 11.48 15.07
CA LEU A 353 6.01 12.13 14.33
C LEU A 353 4.66 11.44 14.54
N LEU A 354 4.63 10.10 14.54
CA LEU A 354 3.41 9.34 14.82
C LEU A 354 2.93 9.53 16.27
N LYS A 355 3.85 9.65 17.23
CA LYS A 355 3.53 9.98 18.62
C LYS A 355 2.93 11.38 18.71
N GLN A 356 3.54 12.39 18.07
CA GLN A 356 3.04 13.76 18.08
C GLN A 356 1.64 13.89 17.45
N GLN A 357 1.39 13.19 16.34
CA GLN A 357 0.05 13.16 15.74
C GLN A 357 -1.02 12.60 16.70
N LYS A 358 -0.69 11.59 17.51
CA LYS A 358 -1.62 11.04 18.50
C LYS A 358 -1.93 12.06 19.62
N ILE A 359 -0.91 12.79 20.07
CA ILE A 359 -1.06 13.83 21.11
C ILE A 359 -1.95 14.96 20.59
N ALA A 360 -1.60 15.54 19.43
CA ALA A 360 -2.40 16.61 18.81
C ALA A 360 -3.84 16.18 18.48
N GLY A 361 -4.05 14.91 18.14
CA GLY A 361 -5.37 14.33 17.92
C GLY A 361 -6.19 14.09 19.20
N SER A 362 -5.53 13.98 20.35
CA SER A 362 -6.17 13.86 21.67
C SER A 362 -6.70 15.21 22.16
N GLU A 363 -5.94 16.29 21.94
CA GLU A 363 -6.30 17.65 22.35
C GLU A 363 -7.48 18.23 21.56
N ARG A 364 -7.67 17.81 20.31
CA ARG A 364 -8.78 18.26 19.45
C ARG A 364 -10.12 17.55 19.69
N ARG A 365 -10.20 16.56 20.61
CA ARG A 365 -11.47 15.92 20.94
C ARG A 365 -12.25 16.79 21.92
N PRO A 366 -13.48 17.23 21.61
CA PRO A 366 -14.30 17.95 22.59
C PRO A 366 -14.52 17.06 23.81
N LYS A 367 -14.23 17.62 24.99
CA LYS A 367 -14.53 16.97 26.28
C LYS A 367 -16.05 16.73 26.33
N PRO A 368 -16.55 15.55 26.72
CA PRO A 368 -17.98 15.38 26.93
C PRO A 368 -18.45 16.43 27.94
N PRO A 369 -19.65 17.01 27.77
CA PRO A 369 -20.18 17.95 28.74
C PRO A 369 -20.13 17.28 30.11
N SER A 370 -19.51 17.97 31.07
CA SER A 370 -19.57 17.59 32.48
C SER A 370 -21.04 17.38 32.85
N PRO A 371 -21.39 16.35 33.65
CA PRO A 371 -22.75 16.22 34.17
C PRO A 371 -23.06 17.52 34.92
N GLY A 372 -23.80 18.41 34.27
CA GLY A 372 -24.32 19.60 34.91
C GLY A 372 -25.26 19.10 35.99
N LEU A 373 -24.99 19.51 37.23
CA LEU A 373 -25.97 19.49 38.30
C LEU A 373 -27.25 20.09 37.74
N THR A 374 -28.26 19.25 37.54
CA THR A 374 -29.63 19.71 37.31
C THR A 374 -30.01 20.52 38.54
N ASP A 375 -30.17 21.83 38.34
CA ASP A 375 -30.67 22.78 39.33
C ASP A 375 -32.19 22.56 39.54
N SER A 376 -32.57 21.32 39.84
CA SER A 376 -33.94 20.92 40.19
C SER A 376 -34.03 20.86 41.70
N GLY A 377 -33.89 22.01 42.36
CA GLY A 377 -33.68 22.00 43.80
C GLY A 377 -33.90 23.30 44.54
N ILE A 378 -34.66 24.28 44.04
CA ILE A 378 -35.09 25.41 44.88
C ILE A 378 -36.58 25.71 44.69
N ARG A 379 -37.27 25.61 45.83
CA ARG A 379 -38.68 25.83 46.13
C ARG A 379 -39.18 27.22 45.73
N SER A 380 -40.44 27.29 45.30
CA SER A 380 -41.36 28.34 45.77
C SER A 380 -42.81 27.85 45.74
N LEU A 381 -43.32 27.49 46.93
CA LEU A 381 -44.74 27.38 47.25
C LEU A 381 -45.26 28.79 47.61
N HIS A 382 -46.35 29.23 46.98
CA HIS A 382 -47.39 30.09 47.59
C HIS A 382 -48.63 30.13 46.66
N PRO A 383 -49.82 30.51 47.17
CA PRO A 383 -51.12 29.95 46.82
C PRO A 383 -51.94 30.98 46.03
N GLY A 384 -53.18 30.62 45.70
CA GLY A 384 -54.11 31.33 44.80
C GLY A 384 -54.09 32.85 44.79
N ASP A 385 -54.32 33.42 43.60
CA ASP A 385 -55.51 34.24 43.42
C ASP A 385 -55.88 34.34 41.93
N SER A 386 -57.16 34.14 41.66
CA SER A 386 -57.80 34.32 40.36
C SER A 386 -58.47 35.68 40.34
N ARG A 387 -58.06 36.60 39.47
CA ARG A 387 -58.91 37.72 38.99
C ARG A 387 -58.29 38.45 37.79
N THR A 388 -58.92 38.18 36.66
CA THR A 388 -59.32 39.14 35.59
C THR A 388 -59.07 40.62 35.85
N THR A 389 -58.40 41.31 34.91
CA THR A 389 -58.81 42.61 34.32
C THR A 389 -57.96 42.97 33.09
N ILE A 390 -58.65 43.24 31.97
CA ILE A 390 -58.27 44.02 30.77
C ILE A 390 -59.26 45.23 30.80
N PRO A 391 -58.95 46.50 30.42
CA PRO A 391 -58.61 46.87 29.03
C PRO A 391 -57.76 48.12 28.71
N ALA A 392 -57.25 48.09 27.46
CA ALA A 392 -57.17 49.13 26.41
C ALA A 392 -56.42 50.45 26.62
N VAL A 393 -55.49 50.75 25.70
CA VAL A 393 -55.39 52.04 24.97
C VAL A 393 -54.81 51.81 23.57
N THR A 394 -55.43 52.47 22.59
CA THR A 394 -55.15 52.60 21.15
C THR A 394 -54.27 53.82 20.83
N ASP A 395 -53.38 53.74 19.83
CA ASP A 395 -53.17 54.71 18.70
C ASP A 395 -51.89 54.32 17.93
N SER A 396 -51.94 54.06 16.61
CA SER A 396 -51.95 55.01 15.47
C SER A 396 -50.65 55.80 15.28
N GLY A 397 -50.04 55.68 14.09
CA GLY A 397 -48.94 56.56 13.67
C GLY A 397 -48.03 55.99 12.59
N ALA A 398 -48.46 56.07 11.33
CA ALA A 398 -47.66 55.78 10.15
C ALA A 398 -46.66 56.91 9.82
N HIS A 399 -45.48 56.58 9.27
CA HIS A 399 -44.84 57.42 8.23
C HIS A 399 -43.79 56.67 7.35
N ARG A 400 -44.18 56.54 6.08
CA ARG A 400 -43.48 56.50 4.76
C ARG A 400 -41.92 56.49 4.68
N LEU A 401 -41.37 55.44 4.04
CA LEU A 401 -40.74 55.32 2.67
C LEU A 401 -39.74 56.41 2.15
N PRO A 402 -38.90 56.17 1.08
CA PRO A 402 -37.69 55.34 0.93
C PRO A 402 -36.54 56.14 0.18
N PRO A 403 -35.86 55.68 -0.90
CA PRO A 403 -34.56 54.99 -0.97
C PRO A 403 -33.45 55.74 -1.77
N SER A 404 -32.31 55.04 -1.98
CA SER A 404 -31.46 55.02 -3.22
C SER A 404 -30.05 55.65 -3.19
N SER A 405 -29.25 55.14 -4.16
CA SER A 405 -27.93 55.56 -4.66
C SER A 405 -26.71 54.98 -3.93
N SER A 406 -25.60 54.54 -4.55
CA SER A 406 -25.19 54.41 -5.96
C SER A 406 -23.73 53.91 -6.00
N GLY A 407 -23.44 52.87 -6.80
CA GLY A 407 -22.32 52.82 -7.76
C GLY A 407 -20.83 52.79 -7.30
N PRO A 408 -19.90 52.46 -8.23
CA PRO A 408 -18.67 51.66 -7.98
C PRO A 408 -17.33 52.34 -8.38
N HIS A 409 -16.17 51.74 -8.01
CA HIS A 409 -14.80 51.85 -8.62
C HIS A 409 -13.80 51.15 -7.66
N ARG A 410 -12.60 50.62 -7.98
CA ARG A 410 -11.75 50.38 -9.16
C ARG A 410 -10.63 49.40 -8.72
N LEU A 411 -10.20 48.55 -9.66
CA LEU A 411 -8.85 48.01 -9.94
C LEU A 411 -7.63 48.63 -9.20
N VAL A 412 -6.62 47.83 -8.85
CA VAL A 412 -5.21 47.85 -9.39
C VAL A 412 -4.40 46.66 -8.82
N ASP A 413 -3.52 46.15 -9.67
CA ASP A 413 -2.53 45.06 -9.53
C ASP A 413 -1.51 45.20 -8.38
N GLU A 414 -1.01 44.05 -7.91
CA GLU A 414 0.42 43.73 -7.68
C GLU A 414 0.64 42.21 -7.71
#